data_AF-T1DAM1-F1
#
_entry.id   AF-T1DAM1-F1
#
_cell.length_a   1.000
_cell.length_b   1.000
_cell.length_c   1.000
_cell.angle_alpha   90.00
_cell.angle_beta   90.00
_cell.angle_gamma   90.00
#
_symmetry.space_group_name_H-M   'P 1'
#
loop_
_entity.id
_entity.type
_entity.pdbx_description
1 polymer ?
#
loop_
_entity_poly.entity_id
_entity_poly.type
_entity_poly.pdbx_seq_one_letter_code
_entity_poly.pdbx_strand_id
1 'polypeptide(L)'
;GVLGDMRAQSKRMAQIVEDLLTLSRLETQSGASEEPVAMAPLLATLRREAEALSQGRHRITLEVETPANLFGSLKDLHSACSNLVSNAVRYTPSGGSIRTPLAAT
;
A
#
# COMPACT_ATOMS: atom_id res chain seq x y z
N GLY A 1 -29.70 -2.71 9.35
CA GLY A 1 -30.80 -3.46 8.71
C GLY A 1 -30.15 -4.64 8.02
N VAL A 2 -30.70 -5.85 8.19
CA VAL A 2 -29.99 -7.14 7.99
C VAL A 2 -29.12 -7.22 6.72
N LEU A 3 -29.54 -6.63 5.60
CA LEU A 3 -28.77 -6.57 4.35
C LEU A 3 -27.48 -5.72 4.44
N GLY A 4 -27.50 -4.63 5.20
CA GLY A 4 -26.33 -3.81 5.51
C GLY A 4 -25.34 -4.52 6.42
N ASP A 5 -25.85 -5.29 7.38
CA ASP A 5 -25.04 -6.04 8.35
C ASP A 5 -24.33 -7.23 7.67
N MET A 6 -25.03 -7.94 6.78
CA MET A 6 -24.44 -8.97 5.93
C MET A 6 -23.36 -8.40 4.99
N ARG A 7 -23.61 -7.27 4.33
CA ARG A 7 -22.59 -6.61 3.49
C ARG A 7 -21.34 -6.21 4.28
N ALA A 8 -21.52 -5.68 5.49
CA ALA A 8 -20.40 -5.34 6.36
C ALA A 8 -19.59 -6.59 6.79
N GLN A 9 -20.28 -7.70 7.05
CA GLN A 9 -19.65 -8.96 7.42
C GLN A 9 -18.88 -9.59 6.24
N SER A 10 -19.44 -9.59 5.03
CA SER A 10 -18.73 -10.04 3.83
C SER A 10 -17.50 -9.20 3.54
N LYS A 11 -17.58 -7.87 3.74
CA LYS A 11 -16.42 -6.97 3.60
C LYS A 11 -15.31 -7.30 4.61
N ARG A 12 -15.67 -7.63 5.86
CA ARG A 12 -14.71 -8.10 6.88
C ARG A 12 -14.08 -9.45 6.51
N MET A 13 -14.85 -10.39 5.99
CA MET A 13 -14.29 -11.68 5.55
C MET A 13 -13.33 -11.52 4.37
N ALA A 14 -13.68 -10.68 3.39
CA ALA A 14 -12.78 -10.34 2.28
C ALA A 14 -11.48 -9.71 2.79
N GLN A 15 -11.55 -8.85 3.81
CA GLN A 15 -10.38 -8.24 4.46
C GLN A 15 -9.45 -9.30 5.06
N ILE A 16 -9.99 -10.24 5.85
CA ILE A 16 -9.18 -11.30 6.49
C ILE A 16 -8.49 -12.18 5.44
N VAL A 17 -9.16 -12.47 4.31
CA VAL A 17 -8.57 -13.25 3.22
C VAL A 17 -7.45 -12.48 2.52
N GLU A 18 -7.64 -11.19 2.23
CA GLU A 18 -6.61 -10.35 1.61
C GLU A 18 -5.38 -10.18 2.53
N ASP A 19 -5.60 -10.02 3.83
CA ASP A 19 -4.52 -9.91 4.82
C ASP A 19 -3.75 -11.24 4.95
N LEU A 20 -4.45 -12.37 4.94
CA LEU A 20 -3.82 -13.70 4.96
C LEU A 20 -3.00 -13.96 3.69
N LEU A 21 -3.52 -13.58 2.52
CA LEU A 21 -2.80 -13.70 1.25
C LEU A 21 -1.58 -12.78 1.20
N THR A 22 -1.66 -11.59 1.79
CA THR A 22 -0.54 -10.65 1.92
C THR A 22 0.56 -11.24 2.80
N LEU A 23 0.19 -11.74 4.00
CA LEU A 23 1.12 -12.38 4.93
C LEU A 23 1.81 -13.58 4.29
N SER A 24 1.04 -14.47 3.64
CA SER A 24 1.59 -15.63 2.94
C SER A 24 2.58 -15.24 1.84
N ARG A 25 2.29 -14.20 1.04
CA ARG A 25 3.22 -13.71 0.01
C ARG A 25 4.51 -13.15 0.59
N LEU A 26 4.44 -12.44 1.70
CA LEU A 26 5.61 -11.89 2.39
C LEU A 26 6.49 -13.01 3.00
N GLU A 27 5.89 -14.05 3.57
CA GLU A 27 6.64 -15.18 4.15
C GLU A 27 7.31 -16.06 3.07
N THR A 28 6.74 -16.14 1.87
CA THR A 28 7.27 -17.00 0.80
C THR A 28 8.44 -16.34 0.03
N GLN A 29 8.74 -15.06 0.27
CA GLN A 29 9.82 -14.33 -0.42
C GLN A 29 11.18 -14.51 0.28
N SER A 30 11.60 -15.77 0.48
CA SER A 30 12.97 -16.09 0.88
C SER A 30 13.83 -16.27 -0.38
N GLY A 31 14.60 -15.24 -0.77
CA GLY A 31 15.62 -15.36 -1.82
C GLY A 31 15.68 -14.27 -2.88
N ALA A 32 15.09 -13.09 -2.66
CA ALA A 32 15.26 -11.97 -3.57
C ALA A 32 16.65 -11.30 -3.39
N SER A 33 17.27 -10.86 -4.50
CA SER A 33 18.52 -10.09 -4.46
C SER A 33 18.27 -8.81 -3.66
N GLU A 34 18.91 -8.68 -2.50
CA GLU A 34 18.87 -7.44 -1.73
C GLU A 34 19.80 -6.43 -2.38
N GLU A 35 19.20 -5.40 -2.98
CA GLU A 35 19.93 -4.33 -3.66
C GLU A 35 19.51 -2.98 -3.09
N PRO A 36 20.34 -1.93 -3.23
CA PRO A 36 19.93 -0.58 -2.90
C PRO A 36 18.76 -0.15 -3.79
N VAL A 37 17.58 0.03 -3.19
CA VAL A 37 16.38 0.52 -3.87
C VAL A 37 16.20 2.00 -3.60
N ALA A 38 16.20 2.79 -4.68
CA ALA A 38 15.87 4.21 -4.62
C ALA A 38 14.38 4.40 -4.32
N MET A 39 14.06 4.88 -3.11
CA MET A 39 12.68 5.01 -2.67
C MET A 39 11.91 6.14 -3.37
N ALA A 40 12.59 7.21 -3.77
CA ALA A 40 11.97 8.32 -4.49
C ALA A 40 11.24 7.89 -5.79
N PRO A 41 11.88 7.19 -6.76
CA PRO A 41 11.19 6.73 -7.96
C PRO A 41 10.11 5.67 -7.68
N LEU A 42 10.29 4.84 -6.65
CA LEU A 42 9.29 3.88 -6.22
C LEU A 42 8.03 4.59 -5.70
N LEU A 43 8.16 5.53 -4.77
CA LEU A 43 7.05 6.32 -4.25
C LEU A 43 6.38 7.17 -5.33
N ALA A 44 7.13 7.71 -6.29
CA ALA A 44 6.56 8.43 -7.42
C ALA A 44 5.64 7.52 -8.26
N THR A 45 6.01 6.24 -8.41
CA THR A 45 5.19 5.24 -9.11
C THR A 45 3.94 4.88 -8.31
N LEU A 46 4.10 4.60 -7.02
CA LEU A 46 2.98 4.32 -6.11
C LEU A 46 1.99 5.47 -6.02
N ARG A 47 2.47 6.73 -6.06
CA ARG A 47 1.60 7.91 -6.07
C ARG A 47 0.69 7.92 -7.30
N ARG A 48 1.24 7.62 -8.49
CA ARG A 48 0.44 7.56 -9.73
C ARG A 48 -0.60 6.44 -9.68
N GLU A 49 -0.23 5.27 -9.16
CA GLU A 49 -1.16 4.15 -8.95
C GLU A 49 -2.29 4.55 -7.99
N ALA A 50 -1.96 5.23 -6.90
CA ALA A 50 -2.91 5.71 -5.91
C ALA A 50 -3.86 6.76 -6.48
N GLU A 51 -3.35 7.71 -7.26
CA GLU A 51 -4.13 8.75 -7.92
C GLU A 51 -5.12 8.14 -8.91
N ALA A 52 -4.66 7.16 -9.71
CA ALA A 52 -5.51 6.41 -10.63
C ALA A 52 -6.62 5.63 -9.90
N LEU A 53 -6.28 4.94 -8.80
CA LEU A 53 -7.24 4.21 -7.97
C LEU A 53 -8.22 5.15 -7.24
N SER A 54 -7.74 6.32 -6.84
CA SER A 54 -8.52 7.33 -6.15
C SER A 54 -9.52 8.01 -7.07
N GLN A 55 -9.24 8.11 -8.37
CA GLN A 55 -10.07 8.85 -9.33
C GLN A 55 -10.38 10.29 -8.88
N GLY A 56 -9.38 10.97 -8.30
CA GLY A 56 -9.53 12.34 -7.79
C GLY A 56 -10.32 12.48 -6.48
N ARG A 57 -10.77 11.39 -5.85
CA ARG A 57 -11.52 11.42 -4.59
C ARG A 57 -10.69 11.86 -3.37
N HIS A 58 -9.38 11.73 -3.39
CA HIS A 58 -8.51 11.96 -2.24
C HIS A 58 -7.35 12.88 -2.59
N ARG A 59 -6.84 13.59 -1.58
CA ARG A 59 -5.53 14.25 -1.65
C ARG A 59 -4.46 13.26 -1.23
N ILE A 60 -3.55 12.90 -2.14
CA ILE A 60 -2.52 11.89 -1.89
C ILE A 60 -1.16 12.57 -1.76
N THR A 61 -0.43 12.26 -0.71
CA THR A 61 0.91 12.79 -0.44
C THR A 61 1.80 11.65 0.02
N LEU A 62 2.73 11.23 -0.84
CA LEU A 62 3.76 10.25 -0.54
C LEU A 62 5.10 10.97 -0.50
N GLU A 63 5.74 10.97 0.67
CA GLU A 63 6.99 11.70 0.91
C GLU A 63 8.05 10.73 1.41
N VAL A 64 9.28 10.89 0.90
CA VAL A 64 10.45 10.25 1.51
C VAL A 64 11.06 11.26 2.46
N GLU A 65 11.19 10.93 3.74
CA GLU A 65 11.81 11.82 4.72
C GLU A 65 13.34 11.87 4.56
N THR A 66 13.91 10.84 3.94
CA THR A 66 15.35 10.68 3.78
C THR A 66 15.68 10.26 2.34
N PRO A 67 16.72 10.79 1.70
CA PRO A 67 17.16 10.29 0.39
C PRO A 67 17.80 8.89 0.45
N ALA A 68 17.80 8.24 1.62
CA ALA A 68 18.38 6.92 1.83
C ALA A 68 17.65 5.85 0.99
N ASN A 69 18.47 4.97 0.40
CA ASN A 69 17.99 3.79 -0.29
C ASN A 69 17.66 2.72 0.76
N LEU A 70 16.60 1.96 0.53
CA LEU A 70 16.36 0.75 1.31
C LEU A 70 17.10 -0.41 0.66
N PHE A 71 17.79 -1.22 1.45
CA PHE A 71 18.31 -2.49 0.97
C PHE A 71 17.18 -3.51 0.91
N GLY A 72 16.96 -4.10 -0.26
CA GLY A 72 15.95 -5.12 -0.42
C GLY A 72 15.55 -5.35 -1.87
N SER A 73 14.46 -6.07 -2.05
CA SER A 73 13.88 -6.35 -3.35
C SER A 73 12.94 -5.23 -3.77
N LEU A 74 13.24 -4.59 -4.91
CA LEU A 74 12.35 -3.57 -5.49
C LEU A 74 10.92 -4.09 -5.66
N LYS A 75 10.77 -5.35 -6.08
CA LYS A 75 9.47 -5.99 -6.29
C LYS A 75 8.69 -6.11 -4.97
N ASP A 76 9.37 -6.46 -3.90
CA ASP A 76 8.72 -6.76 -2.62
C ASP A 76 8.38 -5.47 -1.89
N LEU A 77 9.29 -4.49 -1.93
CA LEU A 77 9.04 -3.12 -1.48
C LEU A 77 7.87 -2.48 -2.25
N HIS A 78 7.80 -2.64 -3.58
CA HIS A 78 6.66 -2.18 -4.38
C HIS A 78 5.38 -2.87 -3.96
N SER A 79 5.36 -4.21 -3.87
CA SER A 79 4.18 -4.98 -3.52
C SER A 79 3.64 -4.60 -2.13
N ALA A 80 4.52 -4.52 -1.12
CA ALA A 80 4.15 -4.14 0.23
C ALA A 80 3.58 -2.71 0.27
N CYS A 81 4.28 -1.74 -0.34
CA CYS A 81 3.84 -0.36 -0.34
C CYS A 81 2.55 -0.15 -1.14
N SER A 82 2.39 -0.84 -2.29
CA SER A 82 1.18 -0.75 -3.13
C SER A 82 -0.04 -1.28 -2.39
N ASN A 83 0.12 -2.37 -1.62
CA ASN A 83 -0.94 -2.87 -0.76
C ASN A 83 -1.39 -1.83 0.26
N LEU A 84 -0.44 -1.24 1.00
CA LEU A 84 -0.74 -0.20 1.99
C LEU A 84 -1.43 1.03 1.38
N VAL A 85 -0.91 1.52 0.26
CA VAL A 85 -1.46 2.70 -0.43
C VAL A 85 -2.84 2.41 -1.00
N SER A 86 -3.05 1.23 -1.59
CA SER A 86 -4.36 0.83 -2.10
C SER A 86 -5.40 0.69 -0.98
N ASN A 87 -5.00 0.17 0.18
CA ASN A 87 -5.83 0.12 1.37
C ASN A 87 -6.18 1.54 1.85
N ALA A 88 -5.21 2.45 1.92
CA ALA A 88 -5.47 3.83 2.29
C ALA A 88 -6.49 4.50 1.35
N VAL A 89 -6.42 4.26 0.03
CA VAL A 89 -7.38 4.78 -0.95
C VAL A 89 -8.78 4.16 -0.81
N ARG A 90 -8.86 2.86 -0.47
CA ARG A 90 -10.13 2.17 -0.27
C ARG A 90 -10.84 2.60 1.02
N TYR A 91 -10.08 2.95 2.05
CA TYR A 91 -10.59 3.18 3.40
C TYR A 91 -10.67 4.65 3.82
N THR A 92 -10.00 5.56 3.11
CA THR A 92 -10.18 6.99 3.32
C THR A 92 -11.51 7.43 2.69
N PRO A 93 -12.37 8.19 3.40
CA PRO A 93 -13.56 8.78 2.80
C PRO A 93 -13.21 9.81 1.72
N SER A 94 -14.12 10.02 0.76
CA SER A 94 -13.95 11.05 -0.27
C SER A 94 -13.71 12.44 0.34
N GLY A 95 -12.79 13.20 -0.24
CA GLY A 95 -12.30 14.48 0.29
C GLY A 95 -11.23 14.33 1.38
N GLY A 96 -10.94 13.12 1.85
CA GLY A 96 -9.90 12.85 2.82
C GLY A 96 -8.48 12.92 2.25
N SER A 97 -7.50 12.93 3.16
CA SER A 97 -6.08 12.99 2.84
C SER A 97 -5.37 11.69 3.19
N ILE A 98 -4.51 11.22 2.29
CA ILE A 98 -3.65 10.05 2.49
C ILE A 98 -2.21 10.57 2.56
N ARG A 99 -1.57 10.38 3.72
CA ARG A 99 -0.18 10.78 3.93
C ARG A 99 0.61 9.63 4.54
N THR A 100 1.71 9.26 3.90
CA THR A 100 2.63 8.22 4.38
C THR A 100 4.06 8.72 4.23
N PRO A 101 4.67 9.23 5.31
CA PRO A 101 6.11 9.43 5.33
C PRO A 101 6.80 8.07 5.36
N LEU A 102 7.80 7.87 4.49
CA LEU A 102 8.73 6.77 4.62
C LEU A 102 10.07 7.29 5.16
N ALA A 103 10.46 6.76 6.31
CA ALA A 103 11.82 6.85 6.82
C ALA A 103 12.57 5.59 6.37
N ALA A 104 13.66 5.77 5.62
CA ALA A 104 14.63 4.70 5.40
C ALA A 104 15.66 4.78 6.53
N THR A 105 15.86 3.68 7.27
CA THR A 105 16.87 3.55 8.33
C THR A 105 18.04 2.74 7.83
#